data_AF-A0A846HWU9-F1
#
_entry.id   AF-A0A846HWU9-F1
#
_cell.length_a   1.000
_cell.length_b   1.000
_cell.length_c   1.000
_cell.angle_alpha   90.00
_cell.angle_beta   90.00
_cell.angle_gamma   90.00
#
_symmetry.space_group_name_H-M   'P 1'
#
loop_
_entity.id
_entity.type
_entity.pdbx_description
1 polymer ?
#
loop_
_entity_poly.entity_id
_entity_poly.type
_entity_poly.pdbx_seq_one_letter_code
_entity_poly.pdbx_strand_id
1 'polypeptide(L)'
;MTNEQRKAVLVIRNYLNNDLEDDYILENYDLAVDQLVNNATKLENIKTPGVKSMSEGNQSVSFDSNPWTITEDVKALLPIPYVRMW
;
A
#
# COMPACT_ATOMS: atom_id res chain seq x y z
N MET A 1 -14.47 -2.61 11.17
CA MET A 1 -13.16 -2.91 10.54
C MET A 1 -13.34 -4.07 9.56
N THR A 2 -13.18 -3.81 8.26
CA THR A 2 -13.23 -4.85 7.21
C THR A 2 -11.91 -5.60 7.10
N ASN A 3 -11.89 -6.72 6.36
CA ASN A 3 -10.65 -7.46 6.11
C ASN A 3 -9.64 -6.65 5.27
N GLU A 4 -10.09 -5.79 4.35
CA GLU A 4 -9.18 -4.90 3.62
C GLU A 4 -8.56 -3.85 4.54
N GLN A 5 -9.36 -3.25 5.42
CA GLN A 5 -8.88 -2.26 6.39
C GLN A 5 -7.82 -2.86 7.32
N ARG A 6 -8.02 -4.09 7.81
CA ARG A 6 -7.01 -4.81 8.60
C ARG A 6 -5.68 -4.98 7.87
N LYS A 7 -5.73 -5.36 6.59
CA LYS A 7 -4.52 -5.50 5.76
C LYS A 7 -3.83 -4.15 5.59
N ALA A 8 -4.60 -3.10 5.28
CA ALA A 8 -4.07 -1.76 5.10
C ALA A 8 -3.39 -1.23 6.38
N VAL A 9 -4.04 -1.35 7.53
CA VAL A 9 -3.49 -0.97 8.84
C VAL A 9 -2.18 -1.69 9.12
N LEU A 10 -2.11 -3.00 8.86
CA LEU A 10 -0.92 -3.81 9.11
C LEU A 10 0.25 -3.39 8.21
N VAL A 11 -0.02 -3.06 6.94
CA VAL A 11 0.97 -2.54 6.00
C VAL A 11 1.47 -1.15 6.42
N ILE A 12 0.58 -0.25 6.83
CA ILE A 12 0.93 1.09 7.32
C ILE A 12 1.74 1.01 8.61
N ARG A 13 1.35 0.15 9.55
CA ARG A 13 2.07 -0.09 10.82
C ARG A 13 3.49 -0.58 10.55
N ASN A 14 3.64 -1.55 9.64
CA ASN A 14 4.94 -2.06 9.23
C ASN A 14 5.80 -0.99 8.54
N TYR A 15 5.17 -0.12 7.75
CA TYR A 15 5.86 0.99 7.07
C TYR A 15 6.37 2.06 8.04
N LEU A 16 5.53 2.48 8.99
CA LEU A 16 5.89 3.47 10.00
C LEU A 16 6.91 2.94 11.00
N ASN A 17 7.09 1.61 11.08
CA ASN A 17 7.98 0.91 11.98
C ASN A 17 7.78 1.37 13.45
N ASN A 18 6.51 1.56 13.80
CA ASN A 18 6.09 2.09 15.08
C ASN A 18 4.98 1.21 15.66
N ASP A 19 4.96 1.08 16.98
CA ASP A 19 3.96 0.28 17.70
C ASP A 19 2.69 1.09 17.91
N LEU A 20 2.04 1.45 16.80
CA LEU A 20 0.79 2.19 16.79
C LEU A 20 -0.38 1.21 16.97
N GLU A 21 -1.39 1.64 17.73
CA GLU A 21 -2.65 0.91 17.84
C GLU A 21 -3.43 0.95 16.52
N ASP A 22 -4.10 -0.15 16.21
CA ASP A 22 -4.87 -0.30 14.99
C ASP A 22 -6.00 0.75 14.90
N ASP A 23 -6.66 1.05 16.03
CA ASP A 23 -7.68 2.11 16.14
C ASP A 23 -7.07 3.49 15.89
N TYR A 24 -5.87 3.77 16.40
CA TYR A 24 -5.18 5.04 16.15
C TYR A 24 -4.89 5.25 14.66
N ILE A 25 -4.48 4.19 13.96
CA ILE A 25 -4.23 4.25 12.52
C ILE A 25 -5.53 4.49 11.74
N LEU A 26 -6.63 3.87 12.16
CA LEU A 26 -7.93 4.08 11.51
C LEU A 26 -8.53 5.46 11.77
N GLU A 27 -8.28 6.07 12.93
CA GLU A 27 -8.81 7.40 13.24
C GLU A 27 -7.95 8.54 12.67
N ASN A 28 -6.62 8.38 12.66
CA ASN A 28 -5.71 9.46 12.25
C ASN A 28 -5.25 9.33 10.78
N TYR A 29 -5.29 8.12 10.23
CA TYR A 29 -4.83 7.82 8.86
C TYR A 29 -5.94 7.13 8.04
N ASP A 30 -7.21 7.44 8.32
CA ASP A 30 -8.37 6.95 7.59
C ASP A 30 -8.23 7.11 6.07
N LEU A 31 -7.79 8.29 5.62
CA LEU A 31 -7.56 8.59 4.21
C LEU A 31 -6.46 7.73 3.58
N ALA A 32 -5.39 7.44 4.33
CA ALA A 32 -4.29 6.61 3.84
C ALA A 32 -4.71 5.13 3.75
N VAL A 33 -5.51 4.66 4.72
CA VAL A 33 -6.12 3.33 4.72
C VAL A 33 -7.04 3.17 3.50
N ASP A 34 -7.95 4.10 3.28
CA ASP A 34 -8.89 4.05 2.16
C ASP A 34 -8.17 4.13 0.81
N GLN A 35 -7.14 4.98 0.70
CA GLN A 35 -6.34 5.07 -0.53
C GLN A 35 -5.59 3.76 -0.81
N LEU A 36 -5.01 3.14 0.21
CA LEU A 36 -4.33 1.86 0.09
C LEU A 36 -5.29 0.74 -0.31
N VAL A 37 -6.48 0.68 0.30
CA VAL A 37 -7.54 -0.29 -0.07
C VAL A 37 -7.98 -0.07 -1.51
N ASN A 38 -8.26 1.17 -1.91
CA ASN A 38 -8.65 1.49 -3.28
C ASN A 38 -7.58 1.10 -4.31
N ASN A 39 -6.30 1.35 -4.00
CA ASN A 39 -5.18 0.97 -4.85
C ASN A 39 -5.05 -0.55 -4.95
N ALA A 40 -5.18 -1.26 -3.83
CA ALA A 40 -5.16 -2.72 -3.79
C ALA A 40 -6.30 -3.33 -4.63
N THR A 41 -7.53 -2.86 -4.43
CA THR A 41 -8.70 -3.33 -5.17
C THR A 41 -8.58 -3.05 -6.67
N LYS A 42 -8.07 -1.87 -7.08
CA LYS A 42 -7.80 -1.57 -8.50
C LYS A 42 -6.80 -2.56 -9.09
N LEU A 43 -5.69 -2.82 -8.39
CA LEU A 43 -4.66 -3.74 -8.86
C LEU A 43 -5.14 -5.19 -8.90
N GLU A 44 -5.95 -5.62 -7.92
CA GLU A 44 -6.59 -6.95 -7.93
C GLU A 44 -7.56 -7.10 -9.10
N ASN A 45 -8.32 -6.05 -9.44
CA ASN A 45 -9.19 -6.06 -10.62
C ASN A 45 -8.41 -6.05 -11.95
N ILE A 46 -7.24 -5.40 -12.01
CA ILE A 46 -6.38 -5.38 -13.21
C ILE A 46 -5.72 -6.75 -13.46
N LYS A 47 -5.56 -7.59 -12.43
CA LYS A 47 -4.76 -8.82 -12.47
C LYS A 47 -5.41 -10.03 -13.15
N THR A 48 -6.68 -9.99 -13.56
CA THR A 48 -7.31 -11.12 -14.29
C THR A 48 -8.35 -10.65 -15.31
N PRO A 49 -8.37 -11.14 -16.57
CA PRO A 49 -7.35 -11.92 -17.31
C PRO A 49 -7.08 -11.37 -18.73
N GLY A 50 -5.83 -11.35 -19.21
CA GLY A 50 -5.63 -11.40 -20.67
C GLY A 50 -4.38 -10.80 -21.31
N VAL A 51 -3.55 -10.01 -20.64
CA VAL A 51 -2.32 -9.49 -21.28
C VAL A 51 -1.09 -9.94 -20.48
N LYS A 52 -0.66 -11.17 -20.77
CA LYS A 52 0.74 -11.56 -20.63
C LYS A 52 1.54 -10.66 -21.58
N SER A 53 2.50 -9.91 -21.03
CA SER A 53 3.55 -9.18 -21.74
C SER A 53 3.11 -8.13 -22.77
N MET A 54 3.18 -6.85 -22.39
CA MET A 54 3.72 -5.83 -23.30
C MET A 54 5.12 -5.49 -22.80
N SER A 55 6.11 -6.20 -23.32
CA SER A 55 7.52 -5.82 -23.21
C SER A 55 7.80 -4.87 -24.37
N GLU A 56 7.71 -3.56 -24.14
CA GLU A 56 8.16 -2.56 -25.09
C GLU A 56 9.39 -1.86 -24.49
N GLY A 57 10.57 -2.20 -25.02
CA GLY A 57 11.78 -1.38 -24.92
C GLY A 57 12.45 -1.29 -23.54
N ASN A 58 13.34 -2.23 -23.24
CA ASN A 58 14.53 -2.05 -22.37
C ASN A 58 14.32 -1.48 -20.95
N GLN A 59 13.09 -1.36 -20.45
CA GLN A 59 12.81 -1.02 -19.06
C GLN A 59 12.09 -2.20 -18.43
N SER A 60 12.82 -2.93 -17.60
CA SER A 60 12.25 -3.93 -16.70
C SER A 60 11.35 -3.19 -15.71
N VAL A 61 10.08 -3.02 -16.04
CA VAL A 61 9.07 -2.69 -15.03
C VAL A 61 8.86 -3.99 -14.28
N SER A 62 9.67 -4.22 -13.24
CA SER A 62 9.35 -5.22 -12.22
C SER A 62 8.05 -4.75 -11.60
N PHE A 63 6.93 -5.19 -12.16
CA PHE A 63 5.65 -5.14 -11.48
C PHE A 63 5.80 -6.11 -10.30
N ASP A 64 6.43 -5.65 -9.22
CA ASP A 64 6.25 -6.20 -7.89
C ASP A 64 4.76 -6.11 -7.62
N SER A 65 4.07 -7.13 -8.08
CA SER A 65 2.64 -7.11 -8.29
C SER A 65 1.91 -7.31 -6.97
N ASN A 66 2.47 -6.86 -5.85
CA ASN A 66 1.80 -6.91 -4.57
C ASN A 66 0.80 -5.76 -4.51
N PRO A 67 -0.52 -6.03 -4.56
CA PRO A 67 -1.52 -4.98 -4.48
C PRO A 67 -1.49 -4.23 -3.14
N TRP A 68 -0.85 -4.83 -2.12
CA TRP A 68 -0.68 -4.30 -0.77
C TRP A 68 0.72 -3.69 -0.59
N THR A 69 1.01 -2.60 -1.30
CA THR A 69 2.26 -1.85 -1.18
C THR A 69 1.98 -0.36 -0.91
N ILE A 70 2.83 0.26 -0.09
CA ILE A 70 2.76 1.71 0.17
C ILE A 70 3.29 2.47 -1.05
N THR A 71 2.37 2.97 -1.86
CA THR A 71 2.60 3.82 -3.02
C THR A 71 2.90 5.27 -2.60
N GLU A 72 3.47 6.10 -3.48
CA GLU A 72 3.91 7.46 -3.13
C GLU A 72 2.76 8.39 -2.71
N ASP A 73 1.57 8.21 -3.28
CA ASP A 73 0.34 8.88 -2.88
C ASP A 73 -0.08 8.50 -1.45
N VAL A 74 0.05 7.23 -1.05
CA VAL A 74 -0.19 6.79 0.33
C VAL A 74 0.89 7.34 1.28
N LYS A 75 2.16 7.41 0.85
CA LYS A 75 3.25 8.02 1.64
C LYS A 75 3.01 9.50 1.92
N ALA A 76 2.46 10.24 0.96
CA ALA A 76 2.17 11.66 1.13
C ALA A 76 1.11 11.94 2.22
N LEU A 77 0.26 10.94 2.52
CA LEU A 77 -0.76 11.00 3.55
C LEU A 77 -0.28 10.49 4.92
N LEU A 78 0.90 9.88 4.97
CA LEU A 78 1.49 9.31 6.17
C LEU A 78 2.66 10.18 6.66
N PRO A 79 2.92 10.21 7.99
CA PRO A 79 4.12 10.85 8.49
C PRO A 79 5.37 10.12 7.99
N ILE A 80 6.48 10.87 7.93
CA ILE A 80 7.78 10.32 7.51
C ILE A 80 8.10 9.12 8.43
N PRO A 81 8.31 7.92 7.87
CA PRO A 81 8.56 6.73 8.68
C PRO A 81 9.83 6.93 9.51
N TYR A 82 9.86 6.36 10.71
CA TYR A 82 11.01 6.49 11.59
C TYR A 82 12.19 5.69 11.02
N VAL A 83 13.05 6.36 10.25
CA VAL A 83 14.30 5.78 9.77
C VAL A 83 15.29 5.82 10.93
N ARG A 84 15.57 4.66 11.52
CA ARG A 84 16.68 4.52 12.47
C ARG A 84 17.98 4.75 11.69
N MET A 85 18.53 5.96 11.77
CA MET A 85 19.90 6.24 11.33
C MET A 85 20.86 5.59 12.34
N TRP A 86 21.73 4.71 11.85
CA TRP A 86 22.86 4.12 12.58
C TRP A 86 24.12 4.33 11.76
#